data_AF-A0ABD7ZMZ6-F1
#
_entry.id   AF-A0ABD7ZMZ6-F1
#
_cell.length_a   1.000
_cell.length_b   1.000
_cell.length_c   1.000
_cell.angle_alpha   90.00
_cell.angle_beta   90.00
_cell.angle_gamma   90.00
#
_symmetry.space_group_name_H-M   'P 1'
#
loop_
_entity.id
_entity.type
_entity.pdbx_description
1 polymer ?
#
loop_
_entity_poly.entity_id
_entity_poly.type
_entity_poly.pdbx_seq_one_letter_code
_entity_poly.pdbx_strand_id
1 'polypeptide(L)'
;MRKVIGWSLFLYVVFALFIYWYLFGWNHELVPDMYKGTSADPETFMNARELTLSQDYSRVKNLLYFLATPLEWIILLFVLVLGISKKFEKWSKETTKISVLQVAIYFFYLSLLTTVLALPMQWISRKVSVDYGISTQSTQSWIKDHVIGFWESYATMLIVVTVLLWLIRKFPKRWWLAGWALSVPFTIFLTFIQPVVIDPLYNDFSTLKNKELETKILAMADKADIPAKHVYEVNMSKKTNALNAYVTGIGLNSRIVMWDTTLKQLKDKEILFIMAHEMGHYVMKHIYWGVASYVLLSFIGMYLISRIINMCIRKWGDTLQMSKAACFSILPLFFLISSVLSFASQPATNYVSRIEERAADQYALDMTKDGKSGVKTFQYLSKTSLSQVNPPALVKFFLYTHPPIFERIHTFEQYEKEKKQ
;
A
#
# COMPACT_ATOMS: atom_id res chain seq x y z
N MET A 1 -28.55 -16.43 -9.55
CA MET A 1 -27.62 -16.98 -8.53
C MET A 1 -26.59 -17.96 -9.12
N ARG A 2 -26.96 -19.21 -9.47
CA ARG A 2 -25.99 -20.23 -9.96
C ARG A 2 -25.14 -19.77 -11.15
N LYS A 3 -25.75 -19.11 -12.15
CA LYS A 3 -25.03 -18.53 -13.30
C LYS A 3 -24.00 -17.47 -12.88
N VAL A 4 -24.34 -16.58 -11.94
CA VAL A 4 -23.42 -15.53 -11.45
C VAL A 4 -22.22 -16.15 -10.75
N ILE A 5 -22.45 -17.14 -9.88
CA ILE A 5 -21.39 -17.86 -9.18
C ILE A 5 -20.48 -18.57 -10.19
N GLY A 6 -21.05 -19.34 -11.10
CA GLY A 6 -20.28 -20.07 -12.12
C GLY A 6 -19.44 -19.16 -13.00
N TRP A 7 -20.01 -18.07 -13.52
CA TRP A 7 -19.28 -17.11 -14.35
C TRP A 7 -18.20 -16.36 -13.55
N SER A 8 -18.46 -15.98 -12.30
CA SER A 8 -17.48 -15.26 -11.48
C SER A 8 -16.25 -16.14 -11.18
N LEU A 9 -16.48 -17.43 -10.86
CA LEU A 9 -15.38 -18.39 -10.66
C LEU A 9 -14.64 -18.68 -11.96
N PHE A 10 -15.36 -18.87 -13.07
CA PHE A 10 -14.75 -19.09 -14.37
C PHE A 10 -13.84 -17.91 -14.75
N LEU A 11 -14.33 -16.67 -14.66
CA LEU A 11 -13.55 -15.47 -14.96
C LEU A 11 -12.34 -15.35 -14.04
N TYR A 12 -12.49 -15.66 -12.75
CA TYR A 12 -11.37 -15.66 -11.80
C TYR A 12 -10.30 -16.68 -12.16
N VAL A 13 -10.68 -17.91 -12.50
CA VAL A 13 -9.74 -18.95 -12.90
C VAL A 13 -9.03 -18.58 -14.21
N VAL A 14 -9.76 -18.09 -15.21
CA VAL A 14 -9.17 -17.62 -16.48
C VAL A 14 -8.20 -16.46 -16.22
N PHE A 15 -8.58 -15.49 -15.39
CA PHE A 15 -7.71 -14.39 -14.99
C PHE A 15 -6.46 -14.90 -14.26
N ALA A 16 -6.61 -15.82 -13.31
CA ALA A 16 -5.50 -16.41 -12.56
C ALA A 16 -4.51 -17.14 -13.47
N LEU A 17 -5.02 -17.94 -14.42
CA LEU A 17 -4.21 -18.64 -15.42
C LEU A 17 -3.50 -17.65 -16.35
N PHE A 18 -4.18 -16.59 -16.79
CA PHE A 18 -3.57 -15.54 -17.60
C PHE A 18 -2.42 -14.84 -16.85
N ILE A 19 -2.63 -14.42 -15.60
CA ILE A 19 -1.59 -13.77 -14.80
C ILE A 19 -0.43 -14.74 -14.53
N TYR A 20 -0.71 -15.99 -14.21
CA TYR A 20 0.33 -17.01 -14.05
C TYR A 20 1.17 -17.16 -15.32
N TRP A 21 0.53 -17.33 -16.48
CA TRP A 21 1.22 -17.41 -17.77
C TRP A 21 2.01 -16.12 -18.07
N TYR A 22 1.44 -14.96 -17.79
CA TYR A 22 2.09 -13.66 -18.02
C TYR A 22 3.36 -13.49 -17.17
N LEU A 23 3.36 -13.94 -15.91
CA LEU A 23 4.49 -13.76 -15.00
C LEU A 23 5.57 -14.84 -15.13
N PHE A 24 5.18 -16.08 -15.42
CA PHE A 24 6.07 -17.24 -15.41
C PHE A 24 6.33 -17.85 -16.80
N GLY A 25 5.38 -17.73 -17.73
CA GLY A 25 5.49 -18.28 -19.08
C GLY A 25 6.10 -17.32 -20.10
N TRP A 26 6.06 -16.01 -19.84
CA TRP A 26 6.68 -15.00 -20.70
C TRP A 26 8.07 -14.60 -20.15
N ASN A 27 9.10 -14.73 -20.98
CA ASN A 27 10.44 -14.24 -20.64
C ASN A 27 10.47 -12.71 -20.75
N HIS A 28 10.30 -12.04 -19.63
CA HIS A 28 10.55 -10.60 -19.53
C HIS A 28 12.06 -10.36 -19.48
N GLU A 29 12.56 -9.51 -20.36
CA GLU A 29 13.97 -9.11 -20.36
C GLU A 29 14.34 -8.44 -19.03
N LEU A 30 15.47 -8.86 -18.47
CA LEU A 30 15.99 -8.39 -17.18
C LEU A 30 16.26 -6.89 -17.15
N VAL A 31 16.79 -6.36 -18.24
CA VAL A 31 17.00 -4.93 -18.52
C VAL A 31 17.09 -4.76 -20.05
N PRO A 32 16.68 -3.60 -20.59
CA PRO A 32 16.87 -3.29 -22.01
C PRO A 32 18.35 -3.36 -22.43
N ASP A 33 18.64 -3.75 -23.68
CA ASP A 33 19.99 -3.97 -24.19
C ASP A 33 20.96 -2.80 -23.97
N MET A 34 20.47 -1.57 -24.07
CA MET A 34 21.25 -0.35 -23.86
C MET A 34 21.81 -0.20 -22.43
N TYR A 35 21.28 -0.93 -21.46
CA TYR A 35 21.73 -0.89 -20.06
C TYR A 35 22.61 -2.08 -19.67
N LYS A 36 22.75 -3.10 -20.52
CA LYS A 36 23.59 -4.27 -20.23
C LYS A 36 25.05 -3.85 -20.03
N GLY A 37 25.69 -4.38 -18.99
CA GLY A 37 27.06 -4.06 -18.58
C GLY A 37 27.25 -2.69 -17.90
N THR A 38 26.19 -1.88 -17.75
CA THR A 38 26.25 -0.61 -17.00
C THR A 38 26.02 -0.86 -15.51
N SER A 39 26.18 0.17 -14.65
CA SER A 39 25.87 0.03 -13.22
C SER A 39 24.40 -0.34 -12.94
N ALA A 40 23.50 -0.12 -13.92
CA ALA A 40 22.08 -0.44 -13.83
C ALA A 40 21.75 -1.90 -14.19
N ASP A 41 22.71 -2.65 -14.76
CA ASP A 41 22.54 -4.05 -15.09
C ASP A 41 22.68 -4.92 -13.81
N PRO A 42 21.64 -5.67 -13.41
CA PRO A 42 21.69 -6.54 -12.23
C PRO A 42 22.84 -7.55 -12.28
N GLU A 43 23.28 -8.00 -13.45
CA GLU A 43 24.40 -8.94 -13.59
C GLU A 43 25.74 -8.35 -13.14
N THR A 44 25.86 -7.02 -13.03
CA THR A 44 27.09 -6.34 -12.60
C THR A 44 27.25 -6.25 -11.09
N PHE A 45 26.17 -6.41 -10.32
CA PHE A 45 26.19 -6.26 -8.85
C PHE A 45 25.48 -7.37 -8.08
N MET A 46 24.83 -8.32 -8.77
CA MET A 46 24.24 -9.52 -8.19
C MET A 46 24.90 -10.77 -8.79
N ASN A 47 25.07 -11.81 -7.97
CA ASN A 47 25.44 -13.14 -8.49
C ASN A 47 24.22 -13.88 -9.06
N ALA A 48 24.46 -14.99 -9.78
CA ALA A 48 23.41 -15.78 -10.42
C ALA A 48 22.29 -16.22 -9.44
N ARG A 49 22.65 -16.60 -8.21
CA ARG A 49 21.68 -17.00 -7.18
C ARG A 49 20.80 -15.82 -6.75
N GLU A 50 21.41 -14.65 -6.53
CA GLU A 50 20.69 -13.42 -6.15
C GLU A 50 19.73 -12.97 -7.26
N LEU A 51 20.14 -13.07 -8.53
CA LEU A 51 19.29 -12.81 -9.70
C LEU A 51 18.04 -13.71 -9.68
N THR A 52 18.23 -15.03 -9.58
CA THR A 52 17.13 -15.99 -9.55
C THR A 52 16.19 -15.73 -8.38
N LEU A 53 16.74 -15.52 -7.17
CA LEU A 53 15.93 -15.26 -5.98
C LEU A 53 15.11 -13.96 -6.11
N SER A 54 15.70 -12.89 -6.65
CA SER A 54 15.01 -11.61 -6.87
C SER A 54 13.85 -11.76 -7.86
N GLN A 55 14.08 -12.47 -8.98
CA GLN A 55 13.05 -12.72 -9.97
C GLN A 55 11.91 -13.57 -9.43
N ASP A 56 12.23 -14.71 -8.81
CA ASP A 56 11.24 -15.68 -8.35
C ASP A 56 10.41 -15.14 -7.19
N TYR A 57 11.06 -14.49 -6.22
CA TYR A 57 10.37 -13.82 -5.11
C TYR A 57 9.35 -12.81 -5.63
N SER A 58 9.81 -11.89 -6.48
CA SER A 58 8.97 -10.84 -7.02
C SER A 58 7.82 -11.40 -7.88
N ARG A 59 8.07 -12.42 -8.72
CA ARG A 59 7.01 -13.08 -9.51
C ARG A 59 5.93 -13.69 -8.62
N VAL A 60 6.31 -14.42 -7.58
CA VAL A 60 5.36 -15.04 -6.65
C VAL A 60 4.58 -13.95 -5.90
N LYS A 61 5.24 -12.89 -5.42
CA LYS A 61 4.56 -11.77 -4.76
C LYS A 61 3.57 -11.05 -5.67
N ASN A 62 3.96 -10.77 -6.90
CA ASN A 62 3.09 -10.15 -7.91
C ASN A 62 1.89 -11.06 -8.22
N LEU A 63 2.08 -12.37 -8.35
CA LEU A 63 1.00 -13.33 -8.54
C LEU A 63 0.02 -13.27 -7.36
N LEU A 64 0.52 -13.39 -6.12
CA LEU A 64 -0.33 -13.36 -4.93
C LEU A 64 -1.14 -12.07 -4.85
N TYR A 65 -0.55 -10.93 -5.19
CA TYR A 65 -1.25 -9.65 -5.26
C TYR A 65 -2.42 -9.70 -6.25
N PHE A 66 -2.14 -10.05 -7.51
CA PHE A 66 -3.16 -10.10 -8.55
C PHE A 66 -4.26 -11.13 -8.26
N LEU A 67 -3.97 -12.22 -7.55
CA LEU A 67 -4.99 -13.19 -7.14
C LEU A 67 -5.81 -12.70 -5.94
N ALA A 68 -5.18 -12.05 -4.96
CA ALA A 68 -5.84 -11.63 -3.73
C ALA A 68 -6.93 -10.58 -3.97
N THR A 69 -6.67 -9.57 -4.81
CA THR A 69 -7.61 -8.47 -5.02
C THR A 69 -8.95 -8.92 -5.63
N PRO A 70 -8.99 -9.69 -6.74
CA PRO A 70 -10.24 -10.21 -7.28
C PRO A 70 -10.88 -11.29 -6.41
N LEU A 71 -10.09 -12.03 -5.61
CA LEU A 71 -10.64 -12.96 -4.64
C LEU A 71 -11.50 -12.24 -3.59
N GLU A 72 -11.06 -11.09 -3.09
CA GLU A 72 -11.86 -10.24 -2.20
C GLU A 72 -13.18 -9.84 -2.85
N TRP A 73 -13.16 -9.47 -4.13
CA TRP A 73 -14.36 -9.10 -4.88
C TRP A 73 -15.36 -10.26 -4.97
N ILE A 74 -14.87 -11.47 -5.22
CA ILE A 74 -15.69 -12.69 -5.29
C ILE A 74 -16.28 -13.00 -3.92
N ILE A 75 -15.50 -12.88 -2.85
CA ILE A 75 -15.98 -13.08 -1.48
C ILE A 75 -17.14 -12.13 -1.18
N LEU A 76 -16.98 -10.83 -1.43
CA LEU A 76 -18.03 -9.83 -1.19
C LEU A 76 -19.26 -10.06 -2.09
N LEU A 77 -19.06 -10.42 -3.35
CA LEU A 77 -20.14 -10.78 -4.26
C LEU A 77 -20.91 -12.02 -3.77
N PHE A 78 -20.21 -13.03 -3.26
CA PHE A 78 -20.83 -14.26 -2.77
C PHE A 78 -21.58 -14.02 -1.46
N VAL A 79 -21.06 -13.16 -0.58
CA VAL A 79 -21.77 -12.70 0.62
C VAL A 79 -23.14 -12.11 0.27
N LEU A 80 -23.25 -11.38 -0.85
CA LEU A 80 -24.51 -10.84 -1.36
C LEU A 80 -25.38 -11.93 -2.00
N VAL A 81 -24.87 -12.59 -3.04
CA VAL A 81 -25.67 -13.50 -3.88
C VAL A 81 -26.16 -14.73 -3.11
N LEU A 82 -25.37 -15.25 -2.16
CA LEU A 82 -25.76 -16.39 -1.31
C LEU A 82 -26.67 -15.97 -0.13
N GLY A 83 -26.91 -14.68 0.06
CA GLY A 83 -27.75 -14.17 1.16
C GLY A 83 -27.09 -14.23 2.53
N ILE A 84 -25.76 -14.40 2.61
CA ILE A 84 -25.02 -14.40 3.87
C ILE A 84 -25.18 -13.04 4.56
N SER A 85 -25.11 -11.95 3.80
CA SER A 85 -25.38 -10.60 4.32
C SER A 85 -26.75 -10.49 4.99
N LYS A 86 -27.81 -11.04 4.38
CA LYS A 86 -29.14 -11.06 4.99
C LYS A 86 -29.18 -11.85 6.30
N LYS A 87 -28.46 -12.97 6.37
CA LYS A 87 -28.36 -13.77 7.60
C LYS A 87 -27.69 -12.98 8.71
N PHE A 88 -26.58 -12.30 8.41
CA PHE A 88 -25.90 -11.42 9.38
C PHE A 88 -26.82 -10.29 9.85
N GLU A 89 -27.57 -9.67 8.92
CA GLU A 89 -28.54 -8.63 9.28
C GLU A 89 -29.65 -9.18 10.17
N LYS A 90 -30.19 -10.36 9.86
CA LYS A 90 -31.21 -11.04 10.67
C LYS A 90 -30.68 -11.32 12.09
N TRP A 91 -29.52 -11.98 12.20
CA TRP A 91 -28.92 -12.29 13.50
C TRP A 91 -28.65 -11.04 14.32
N SER A 92 -28.12 -9.97 13.72
CA SER A 92 -27.89 -8.71 14.44
C SER A 92 -29.17 -8.12 15.04
N LYS A 93 -30.30 -8.20 14.31
CA LYS A 93 -31.62 -7.71 14.75
C LYS A 93 -32.26 -8.60 15.81
N GLU A 94 -31.99 -9.90 15.76
CA GLU A 94 -32.44 -10.86 16.77
C GLU A 94 -31.67 -10.71 18.09
N THR A 95 -30.38 -10.35 18.03
CA THR A 95 -29.55 -10.15 19.23
C THR A 95 -29.91 -8.89 20.01
N THR A 96 -30.26 -7.79 19.33
CA THR A 96 -30.53 -6.51 20.00
C THR A 96 -31.49 -5.61 19.24
N LYS A 97 -32.27 -4.81 19.98
CA LYS A 97 -33.17 -3.78 19.43
C LYS A 97 -32.47 -2.45 19.16
N ILE A 98 -31.25 -2.25 19.67
CA ILE A 98 -30.51 -0.98 19.55
C ILE A 98 -29.82 -0.92 18.18
N SER A 99 -30.20 0.05 17.34
CA SER A 99 -29.71 0.12 15.95
C SER A 99 -28.19 0.21 15.82
N VAL A 100 -27.49 0.88 16.74
CA VAL A 100 -26.02 1.02 16.69
C VAL A 100 -25.35 -0.33 16.97
N LEU A 101 -25.85 -1.07 17.97
CA LEU A 101 -25.35 -2.41 18.28
C LEU A 101 -25.65 -3.41 17.14
N GLN A 102 -26.77 -3.26 16.43
CA GLN A 102 -27.03 -4.06 15.23
C GLN A 102 -25.98 -3.84 14.13
N VAL A 103 -25.59 -2.58 13.89
CA VAL A 103 -24.52 -2.24 12.93
C VAL A 103 -23.20 -2.87 13.37
N ALA A 104 -22.85 -2.75 14.66
CA ALA A 104 -21.64 -3.35 15.22
C ALA A 104 -21.61 -4.87 15.03
N ILE A 105 -22.67 -5.57 15.42
CA ILE A 105 -22.76 -7.04 15.28
C ILE A 105 -22.72 -7.47 13.82
N TYR A 106 -23.48 -6.82 12.94
CA TYR A 106 -23.45 -7.10 11.50
C TYR A 106 -22.04 -6.93 10.93
N PHE A 107 -21.42 -5.78 11.22
CA PHE A 107 -20.12 -5.45 10.68
C PHE A 107 -19.02 -6.36 11.25
N PHE A 108 -19.16 -6.81 12.49
CA PHE A 108 -18.27 -7.80 13.10
C PHE A 108 -18.32 -9.13 12.34
N TYR A 109 -19.51 -9.65 12.05
CA TYR A 109 -19.64 -10.89 11.26
C TYR A 109 -19.06 -10.75 9.85
N LEU A 110 -19.32 -9.62 9.19
CA LEU A 110 -18.76 -9.34 7.86
C LEU A 110 -17.23 -9.30 7.92
N SER A 111 -16.67 -8.54 8.86
CA SER A 111 -15.21 -8.36 9.02
C SER A 111 -14.52 -9.67 9.39
N LEU A 112 -15.12 -10.46 10.28
CA LEU A 112 -14.59 -11.75 10.69
C LEU A 112 -14.59 -12.73 9.52
N LEU A 113 -15.68 -12.80 8.76
CA LEU A 113 -15.77 -13.68 7.59
C LEU A 113 -14.72 -13.33 6.53
N THR A 114 -14.61 -12.05 6.15
CA THR A 114 -13.63 -11.63 5.15
C THR A 114 -12.20 -11.84 5.62
N THR A 115 -11.92 -11.60 6.90
CA THR A 115 -10.59 -11.85 7.50
C THR A 115 -10.22 -13.32 7.44
N VAL A 116 -11.13 -14.21 7.87
CA VAL A 116 -10.89 -15.66 7.87
C VAL A 116 -10.67 -16.19 6.45
N LEU A 117 -11.43 -15.69 5.47
CA LEU A 117 -11.28 -16.11 4.07
C LEU A 117 -10.02 -15.54 3.40
N ALA A 118 -9.53 -14.39 3.84
CA ALA A 118 -8.28 -13.79 3.35
C ALA A 118 -7.02 -14.40 4.01
N LEU A 119 -7.16 -14.96 5.22
CA LEU A 119 -6.05 -15.47 6.03
C LEU A 119 -5.13 -16.46 5.31
N PRO A 120 -5.63 -17.44 4.51
CA PRO A 120 -4.74 -18.36 3.78
C PRO A 120 -3.78 -17.64 2.83
N MET A 121 -4.26 -16.61 2.12
CA MET A 121 -3.44 -15.83 1.18
C MET A 121 -2.38 -15.02 1.93
N GLN A 122 -2.76 -14.41 3.06
CA GLN A 122 -1.83 -13.68 3.93
C GLN A 122 -0.76 -14.60 4.52
N TRP A 123 -1.14 -15.81 4.93
CA TRP A 123 -0.22 -16.82 5.43
C TRP A 123 0.77 -17.30 4.36
N ILE A 124 0.29 -17.58 3.14
CA ILE A 124 1.16 -17.96 2.01
C ILE A 124 2.13 -16.82 1.71
N SER A 125 1.64 -15.58 1.63
CA SER A 125 2.48 -14.40 1.41
C SER A 125 3.55 -14.24 2.49
N ARG A 126 3.20 -14.48 3.76
CA ARG A 126 4.16 -14.50 4.87
C ARG A 126 5.20 -15.61 4.70
N LYS A 127 4.75 -16.84 4.44
CA LYS A 127 5.65 -18.00 4.24
C LYS A 127 6.68 -17.72 3.15
N VAL A 128 6.24 -17.24 1.99
CA VAL A 128 7.13 -16.80 0.91
C VAL A 128 8.12 -15.73 1.39
N SER A 129 7.67 -14.71 2.14
CA SER A 129 8.61 -13.72 2.69
C SER A 129 9.62 -14.29 3.67
N VAL A 130 9.26 -15.29 4.48
CA VAL A 130 10.16 -15.94 5.43
C VAL A 130 11.16 -16.85 4.69
N ASP A 131 10.68 -17.65 3.74
CA ASP A 131 11.50 -18.60 2.98
C ASP A 131 12.56 -17.89 2.13
N TYR A 132 12.26 -16.68 1.65
CA TYR A 132 13.20 -15.82 0.92
C TYR A 132 14.00 -14.86 1.82
N GLY A 133 13.86 -14.94 3.15
CA GLY A 133 14.64 -14.15 4.10
C GLY A 133 14.28 -12.65 4.15
N ILE A 134 13.15 -12.23 3.57
CA ILE A 134 12.66 -10.85 3.63
C ILE A 134 12.01 -10.56 4.98
N SER A 135 11.27 -11.52 5.53
CA SER A 135 10.66 -11.41 6.86
C SER A 135 11.40 -12.26 7.88
N THR A 136 11.79 -11.64 8.99
CA THR A 136 12.35 -12.28 10.19
C THR A 136 11.29 -12.45 11.28
N GLN A 137 10.04 -12.05 11.00
CA GLN A 137 8.97 -12.01 11.98
C GLN A 137 8.57 -13.41 12.45
N SER A 138 8.60 -13.64 13.76
CA SER A 138 8.12 -14.89 14.36
C SER A 138 6.62 -15.09 14.12
N THR A 139 6.17 -16.34 14.11
CA THR A 139 4.74 -16.65 13.90
C THR A 139 3.87 -16.02 14.99
N GLN A 140 4.34 -16.02 16.24
CA GLN A 140 3.63 -15.40 17.36
C GLN A 140 3.49 -13.88 17.18
N SER A 141 4.56 -13.18 16.78
CA SER A 141 4.50 -11.75 16.50
C SER A 141 3.56 -11.46 15.34
N TRP A 142 3.58 -12.27 14.28
CA TRP A 142 2.70 -12.10 13.13
C TRP A 142 1.22 -12.27 13.51
N ILE A 143 0.87 -13.29 14.30
CA ILE A 143 -0.50 -13.49 14.81
C ILE A 143 -0.93 -12.31 15.69
N LYS A 144 -0.05 -11.85 16.59
CA LYS A 144 -0.31 -10.68 17.43
C LYS A 144 -0.66 -9.45 16.59
N ASP A 145 0.15 -9.16 15.57
CA ASP A 145 -0.07 -8.03 14.67
C ASP A 145 -1.41 -8.18 13.91
N HIS A 146 -1.79 -9.39 13.48
CA HIS A 146 -3.09 -9.64 12.83
C HIS A 146 -4.28 -9.44 13.77
N VAL A 147 -4.16 -9.85 15.04
CA VAL A 147 -5.23 -9.65 16.03
C VAL A 147 -5.39 -8.17 16.37
N ILE A 148 -4.29 -7.45 16.61
CA ILE A 148 -4.32 -6.00 16.87
C ILE A 148 -4.91 -5.27 15.66
N GLY A 149 -4.41 -5.58 14.46
CA GLY A 149 -4.88 -4.97 13.21
C GLY A 149 -6.35 -5.24 12.92
N PHE A 150 -6.87 -6.43 13.24
CA PHE A 150 -8.30 -6.73 13.12
C PHE A 150 -9.15 -5.79 14.00
N TRP A 151 -8.79 -5.64 15.27
CA TRP A 151 -9.57 -4.81 16.20
C TRP A 151 -9.43 -3.32 15.91
N GLU A 152 -8.23 -2.86 15.53
CA GLU A 152 -8.00 -1.49 15.08
C GLU A 152 -8.83 -1.15 13.84
N SER A 153 -8.77 -2.02 12.82
CA SER A 153 -9.54 -1.86 11.58
C SER A 153 -11.04 -1.91 11.85
N TYR A 154 -11.49 -2.85 12.69
CA TYR A 154 -12.89 -2.99 13.07
C TYR A 154 -13.40 -1.74 13.82
N ALA A 155 -12.67 -1.23 14.81
CA ALA A 155 -13.06 -0.06 15.58
C ALA A 155 -13.16 1.19 14.68
N THR A 156 -12.14 1.41 13.85
CA THR A 156 -12.10 2.54 12.92
C THR A 156 -13.23 2.47 11.90
N MET A 157 -13.40 1.31 11.25
CA MET A 157 -14.42 1.14 10.22
C MET A 157 -15.82 1.07 10.79
N LEU A 158 -16.02 0.65 12.04
CA LEU A 158 -17.33 0.70 12.68
C LEU A 158 -17.84 2.14 12.79
N ILE A 159 -16.97 3.10 13.13
CA ILE A 159 -17.31 4.52 13.15
C ILE A 159 -17.70 4.99 11.74
N VAL A 160 -16.85 4.70 10.74
CA VAL A 160 -17.06 5.09 9.34
C VAL A 160 -18.37 4.51 8.80
N VAL A 161 -18.60 3.21 8.98
CA VAL A 161 -19.78 2.49 8.51
C VAL A 161 -21.06 3.00 9.19
N THR A 162 -21.00 3.29 10.49
CA THR A 162 -22.14 3.85 11.23
C THR A 162 -22.53 5.21 10.66
N VAL A 163 -21.56 6.09 10.45
CA VAL A 163 -21.78 7.42 9.85
C VAL A 163 -22.29 7.27 8.41
N LEU A 164 -21.69 6.40 7.61
CA LEU A 164 -22.09 6.14 6.23
C LEU A 164 -23.56 5.68 6.14
N LEU A 165 -23.95 4.69 6.93
CA LEU A 165 -25.33 4.19 6.97
C LEU A 165 -26.30 5.28 7.45
N TRP A 166 -25.91 6.09 8.43
CA TRP A 166 -26.69 7.23 8.88
C TRP A 166 -26.90 8.25 7.75
N LEU A 167 -25.85 8.59 6.98
CA LEU A 167 -25.93 9.50 5.84
C LEU A 167 -26.80 8.94 4.71
N ILE A 168 -26.69 7.66 4.39
CA ILE A 168 -27.52 6.99 3.37
C ILE A 168 -29.00 7.08 3.75
N ARG A 169 -29.32 6.88 5.04
CA ARG A 169 -30.69 6.99 5.54
C ARG A 169 -31.20 8.43 5.54
N LYS A 170 -30.38 9.38 5.97
CA LYS A 170 -30.75 10.80 6.12
C LYS A 170 -30.80 11.54 4.78
N PHE A 171 -29.88 11.25 3.86
CA PHE A 171 -29.76 11.92 2.56
C PHE A 171 -29.73 10.93 1.38
N PRO A 172 -30.77 10.11 1.12
CA PRO A 172 -30.70 9.01 0.15
C PRO A 172 -30.25 9.39 -1.27
N LYS A 173 -30.51 10.63 -1.71
CA LYS A 173 -30.09 11.14 -3.04
C LYS A 173 -28.71 11.81 -3.07
N ARG A 174 -28.21 12.27 -1.91
CA ARG A 174 -26.99 13.12 -1.80
C ARG A 174 -26.00 12.63 -0.74
N TRP A 175 -26.19 11.42 -0.20
CA TRP A 175 -25.32 10.85 0.84
C TRP A 175 -23.87 10.77 0.40
N TRP A 176 -23.61 10.58 -0.89
CA TRP A 176 -22.26 10.50 -1.43
C TRP A 176 -21.49 11.82 -1.28
N LEU A 177 -22.18 12.95 -1.45
CA LEU A 177 -21.60 14.28 -1.30
C LEU A 177 -21.35 14.59 0.17
N ALA A 178 -22.32 14.29 1.04
CA ALA A 178 -22.16 14.46 2.49
C ALA A 178 -21.08 13.52 3.06
N GLY A 179 -21.00 12.28 2.55
CA GLY A 179 -20.00 11.29 2.93
C GLY A 179 -18.60 11.71 2.49
N TRP A 180 -18.46 12.22 1.26
CA TRP A 180 -17.21 12.82 0.79
C TRP A 180 -16.81 14.04 1.63
N ALA A 181 -17.73 14.96 1.88
CA ALA A 181 -17.43 16.17 2.65
C ALA A 181 -16.93 15.84 4.07
N LEU A 182 -17.49 14.80 4.70
CA LEU A 182 -17.03 14.31 6.00
C LEU A 182 -15.75 13.46 5.92
N SER A 183 -15.48 12.80 4.79
CA SER A 183 -14.24 12.03 4.63
C SER A 183 -13.02 12.93 4.50
N VAL A 184 -13.13 14.15 3.97
CA VAL A 184 -12.00 15.09 3.83
C VAL A 184 -11.28 15.37 5.15
N PRO A 185 -11.93 15.93 6.20
CA PRO A 185 -11.25 16.17 7.48
C PRO A 185 -10.81 14.87 8.16
N PHE A 186 -11.55 13.77 7.97
CA PHE A 186 -11.19 12.47 8.52
C PHE A 186 -9.90 11.91 7.90
N THR A 187 -9.74 11.99 6.57
CA THR A 187 -8.51 11.59 5.88
C THR A 187 -7.34 12.45 6.30
N ILE A 188 -7.51 13.78 6.34
CA ILE A 188 -6.44 14.69 6.81
C ILE A 188 -6.02 14.31 8.23
N PHE A 189 -6.98 14.10 9.13
CA PHE A 189 -6.71 13.65 10.49
C PHE A 189 -5.91 12.34 10.51
N LEU A 190 -6.36 11.31 9.78
CA LEU A 190 -5.66 10.02 9.76
C LEU A 190 -4.25 10.13 9.17
N THR A 191 -4.05 10.84 8.06
CA THR A 191 -2.73 10.99 7.42
C THR A 191 -1.67 11.52 8.37
N PHE A 192 -2.03 12.44 9.26
CA PHE A 192 -1.06 13.07 10.16
C PHE A 192 -1.03 12.49 11.59
N ILE A 193 -2.12 11.86 12.04
CA ILE A 193 -2.22 11.28 13.38
C ILE A 193 -1.79 9.81 13.41
N GLN A 194 -2.06 9.04 12.36
CA GLN A 194 -1.72 7.62 12.30
C GLN A 194 -0.23 7.36 12.62
N PRO A 195 0.76 8.08 12.04
CA PRO A 195 2.17 7.81 12.31
C PRO A 195 2.59 8.06 13.77
N VAL A 196 1.82 8.85 14.51
CA VAL A 196 2.14 9.27 15.88
C VAL A 196 1.41 8.42 16.92
N VAL A 197 0.22 7.93 16.61
CA VAL A 197 -0.66 7.24 17.57
C VAL A 197 -0.79 5.75 17.27
N ILE A 198 -0.85 5.37 15.99
CA ILE A 198 -1.12 3.99 15.57
C ILE A 198 0.18 3.23 15.36
N ASP A 199 1.16 3.78 14.65
CA ASP A 199 2.44 3.11 14.38
C ASP A 199 3.16 2.63 15.67
N PRO A 200 3.17 3.39 16.80
CA PRO A 200 3.76 2.93 18.05
C PRO A 200 3.06 1.73 18.72
N LEU A 201 1.85 1.36 18.28
CA LEU A 201 1.20 0.12 18.74
C LEU A 201 1.90 -1.13 18.20
N TYR A 202 2.63 -0.98 17.10
CA TYR A 202 3.27 -2.07 16.37
C TYR A 202 4.78 -2.11 16.52
N ASN A 203 5.42 -0.95 16.71
CA ASN A 203 6.87 -0.82 16.63
C ASN A 203 7.43 0.07 17.76
N ASP A 204 8.64 -0.26 18.19
CA ASP A 204 9.37 0.49 19.22
C ASP A 204 10.22 1.60 18.58
N PHE A 205 9.93 2.85 18.94
CA PHE A 205 10.69 4.02 18.50
C PHE A 205 11.62 4.51 19.61
N SER A 206 12.87 4.83 19.25
CA SER A 206 13.84 5.48 20.14
C SER A 206 14.57 6.60 19.40
N THR A 207 15.27 7.47 20.12
CA THR A 207 16.19 8.40 19.45
C THR A 207 17.34 7.63 18.81
N LEU A 208 17.92 8.18 17.73
CA LEU A 208 19.02 7.57 17.02
C LEU A 208 20.23 7.41 17.95
N LYS A 209 20.79 6.19 17.99
CA LYS A 209 21.92 5.87 18.88
C LYS A 209 23.22 6.52 18.42
N ASN A 210 23.47 6.56 17.10
CA ASN A 210 24.65 7.18 16.53
C ASN A 210 24.48 8.71 16.46
N LYS A 211 25.10 9.43 17.41
CA LYS A 211 25.00 10.89 17.52
C LYS A 211 25.76 11.66 16.45
N GLU A 212 26.84 11.08 15.91
CA GLU A 212 27.56 11.69 14.79
C GLU A 212 26.68 11.69 13.53
N LEU A 213 26.07 10.55 13.22
CA LEU A 213 25.13 10.43 12.10
C LEU A 213 23.88 11.29 12.32
N GLU A 214 23.33 11.33 13.54
CA GLU A 214 22.22 12.24 13.88
C GLU A 214 22.56 13.69 13.56
N THR A 215 23.75 14.15 13.94
CA THR A 215 24.21 15.52 13.66
C THR A 215 24.30 15.79 12.16
N LYS A 216 24.85 14.86 11.37
CA LYS A 216 24.92 14.98 9.90
C LYS A 216 23.53 15.07 9.27
N ILE A 217 22.60 14.23 9.72
CA ILE A 217 21.21 14.23 9.21
C ILE A 217 20.48 15.52 9.59
N LEU A 218 20.62 15.99 10.84
CA LEU A 218 20.02 17.24 11.27
C LEU A 218 20.59 18.45 10.54
N ALA A 219 21.89 18.46 10.22
CA ALA A 219 22.48 19.51 9.40
C ALA A 219 21.93 19.52 7.96
N MET A 220 21.58 18.36 7.40
CA MET A 220 20.85 18.29 6.13
C MET A 220 19.42 18.80 6.27
N ALA A 221 18.72 18.40 7.33
CA ALA A 221 17.36 18.84 7.61
C ALA A 221 17.27 20.37 7.74
N ASP A 222 18.23 20.98 8.44
CA ASP A 222 18.35 22.43 8.61
C ASP A 222 18.56 23.15 7.26
N LYS A 223 19.45 22.64 6.40
CA LYS A 223 19.62 23.16 5.03
C LYS A 223 18.36 23.06 4.16
N ALA A 224 17.47 22.13 4.47
CA ALA A 224 16.23 21.89 3.75
C ALA A 224 15.01 22.56 4.43
N ASP A 225 15.24 23.42 5.44
CA ASP A 225 14.20 24.08 6.24
C ASP A 225 13.19 23.09 6.86
N ILE A 226 13.66 21.90 7.25
CA ILE A 226 12.86 20.87 7.91
C ILE A 226 13.05 21.02 9.42
N PRO A 227 12.02 21.43 10.17
CA PRO A 227 12.13 21.73 11.60
C PRO A 227 12.10 20.44 12.45
N ALA A 228 13.08 19.56 12.24
CA ALA A 228 13.27 18.34 13.00
C ALA A 228 14.28 18.57 14.12
N LYS A 229 13.95 18.14 15.34
CA LYS A 229 14.85 18.25 16.51
C LYS A 229 15.64 16.97 16.79
N HIS A 230 15.10 15.84 16.36
CA HIS A 230 15.65 14.51 16.63
C HIS A 230 15.50 13.62 15.40
N VAL A 231 16.44 12.69 15.26
CA VAL A 231 16.29 11.54 14.37
C VAL A 231 15.87 10.35 15.20
N TYR A 232 14.84 9.64 14.77
CA TYR A 232 14.33 8.44 15.43
C TYR A 232 14.83 7.18 14.72
N GLU A 233 15.09 6.15 15.51
CA GLU A 233 15.37 4.79 15.05
C GLU A 233 14.18 3.90 15.44
N VAL A 234 13.72 3.07 14.51
CA VAL A 234 12.67 2.06 14.76
C VAL A 234 13.24 0.65 14.58
N ASN A 235 12.92 -0.24 15.53
CA ASN A 235 13.40 -1.62 15.54
C ASN A 235 12.57 -2.49 14.58
N MET A 236 13.03 -2.61 13.34
CA MET A 236 12.39 -3.38 12.28
C MET A 236 13.07 -4.71 12.00
N SER A 237 14.32 -4.90 12.44
CA SER A 237 15.06 -6.16 12.27
C SER A 237 14.40 -7.37 12.92
N LYS A 238 13.51 -7.17 13.91
CA LYS A 238 12.64 -8.23 14.47
C LYS A 238 11.54 -8.72 13.51
N LYS A 239 11.22 -7.94 12.46
CA LYS A 239 10.11 -8.20 11.53
C LYS A 239 10.56 -8.40 10.09
N THR A 240 11.58 -7.65 9.65
CA THR A 240 12.04 -7.66 8.25
C THR A 240 13.52 -7.33 8.14
N ASN A 241 14.14 -7.77 7.03
CA ASN A 241 15.47 -7.34 6.60
C ASN A 241 15.43 -6.18 5.58
N ALA A 242 14.24 -5.78 5.13
CA ALA A 242 14.06 -4.69 4.18
C ALA A 242 14.57 -3.36 4.75
N LEU A 243 14.94 -2.46 3.84
CA LEU A 243 15.46 -1.14 4.16
C LEU A 243 14.34 -0.10 4.03
N ASN A 244 14.32 0.86 4.93
CA ASN A 244 13.43 2.01 4.83
C ASN A 244 13.93 3.20 5.67
N ALA A 245 13.48 4.37 5.29
CA ALA A 245 13.61 5.62 6.00
C ALA A 245 12.44 6.51 5.56
N TYR A 246 12.01 7.45 6.39
CA TYR A 246 10.97 8.38 5.98
C TYR A 246 11.02 9.69 6.77
N VAL A 247 10.51 10.75 6.15
CA VAL A 247 10.21 12.02 6.79
C VAL A 247 8.68 12.21 6.82
N THR A 248 8.12 12.47 7.99
CA THR A 248 6.68 12.65 8.17
C THR A 248 6.35 13.81 9.11
N GLY A 249 5.07 14.18 9.20
CA GLY A 249 4.56 15.25 10.08
C GLY A 249 4.34 16.59 9.39
N ILE A 250 3.79 17.56 10.15
CA ILE A 250 3.48 18.92 9.69
C ILE A 250 4.29 19.92 10.49
N GLY A 251 4.98 20.82 9.80
CA GLY A 251 5.68 21.94 10.42
C GLY A 251 6.58 21.48 11.56
N LEU A 252 6.48 22.11 12.72
CA LEU A 252 7.31 21.83 13.91
C LEU A 252 7.18 20.39 14.46
N ASN A 253 6.19 19.62 14.02
CA ASN A 253 6.00 18.22 14.42
C ASN A 253 6.61 17.23 13.41
N SER A 254 7.50 17.70 12.53
CA SER A 254 8.17 16.84 11.56
C SER A 254 9.12 15.86 12.26
N ARG A 255 9.12 14.61 11.79
CA ARG A 255 9.93 13.53 12.32
C ARG A 255 10.72 12.88 11.21
N ILE A 256 12.00 12.63 11.49
CA ILE A 256 12.87 11.83 10.66
C ILE A 256 12.98 10.46 11.30
N VAL A 257 12.67 9.40 10.57
CA VAL A 257 12.68 8.04 11.09
C VAL A 257 13.52 7.12 10.20
N MET A 258 14.40 6.36 10.82
CA MET A 258 15.28 5.38 10.19
C MET A 258 14.98 3.98 10.72
N TRP A 259 14.91 3.00 9.82
CA TRP A 259 14.88 1.60 10.25
C TRP A 259 16.28 1.14 10.68
N ASP A 260 16.37 0.38 11.76
CA ASP A 260 17.64 -0.18 12.23
C ASP A 260 18.30 -1.10 11.19
N THR A 261 17.51 -1.73 10.32
CA THR A 261 17.98 -2.51 9.16
C THR A 261 18.75 -1.65 8.17
N THR A 262 18.28 -0.44 7.88
CA THR A 262 18.96 0.55 7.02
C THR A 262 20.29 0.96 7.63
N LEU A 263 20.28 1.30 8.93
CA LEU A 263 21.46 1.76 9.67
C LEU A 263 22.56 0.69 9.76
N LYS A 264 22.19 -0.60 9.82
CA LYS A 264 23.14 -1.72 9.91
C LYS A 264 23.76 -2.10 8.56
N GLN A 265 23.07 -1.79 7.47
CA GLN A 265 23.39 -2.33 6.15
C GLN A 265 24.03 -1.31 5.20
N LEU A 266 23.71 -0.03 5.38
CA LEU A 266 24.24 1.05 4.55
C LEU A 266 25.32 1.85 5.28
N LYS A 267 26.24 2.42 4.52
CA LYS A 267 27.27 3.35 5.03
C LYS A 267 26.69 4.75 5.17
N ASP A 268 27.34 5.60 5.97
CA ASP A 268 26.94 7.00 6.19
C ASP A 268 26.57 7.74 4.90
N LYS A 269 27.38 7.66 3.84
CA LYS A 269 27.10 8.36 2.58
C LYS A 269 25.83 7.86 1.87
N GLU A 270 25.60 6.56 1.91
CA GLU A 270 24.40 5.92 1.33
C GLU A 270 23.16 6.29 2.14
N ILE A 271 23.28 6.34 3.47
CA ILE A 271 22.23 6.81 4.38
C ILE A 271 21.90 8.28 4.12
N LEU A 272 22.91 9.14 3.98
CA LEU A 272 22.71 10.56 3.69
C LEU A 272 22.03 10.77 2.34
N PHE A 273 22.34 9.94 1.33
CA PHE A 273 21.65 9.97 0.03
C PHE A 273 20.16 9.61 0.16
N ILE A 274 19.82 8.52 0.84
CA ILE A 274 18.41 8.16 1.09
C ILE A 274 17.73 9.30 1.86
N MET A 275 18.38 9.84 2.89
CA MET A 275 17.78 10.91 3.67
C MET A 275 17.53 12.17 2.83
N ALA A 276 18.44 12.53 1.92
CA ALA A 276 18.21 13.63 1.01
C ALA A 276 17.00 13.36 0.08
N HIS A 277 16.82 12.12 -0.38
CA HIS A 277 15.64 11.71 -1.15
C HIS A 277 14.34 11.87 -0.33
N GLU A 278 14.29 11.34 0.89
CA GLU A 278 13.12 11.46 1.78
C GLU A 278 12.81 12.93 2.13
N MET A 279 13.85 13.76 2.34
CA MET A 279 13.71 15.20 2.53
C MET A 279 13.15 15.89 1.29
N GLY A 280 13.50 15.42 0.09
CA GLY A 280 12.93 15.89 -1.17
C GLY A 280 11.41 15.78 -1.18
N HIS A 281 10.85 14.64 -0.74
CA HIS A 281 9.39 14.48 -0.62
C HIS A 281 8.75 15.52 0.31
N TYR A 282 9.42 15.85 1.41
CA TYR A 282 8.95 16.86 2.36
C TYR A 282 9.01 18.28 1.80
N VAL A 283 10.13 18.63 1.14
CA VAL A 283 10.37 19.96 0.56
C VAL A 283 9.38 20.24 -0.56
N MET A 284 9.18 19.28 -1.46
CA MET A 284 8.25 19.39 -2.60
C MET A 284 6.78 19.16 -2.23
N LYS A 285 6.48 18.95 -0.94
CA LYS A 285 5.11 18.81 -0.42
C LYS A 285 4.34 17.65 -1.04
N HIS A 286 5.01 16.55 -1.40
CA HIS A 286 4.38 15.37 -2.02
C HIS A 286 3.24 14.80 -1.17
N ILE A 287 3.35 14.79 0.17
CA ILE A 287 2.24 14.38 1.05
C ILE A 287 0.99 15.28 0.85
N TYR A 288 1.16 16.60 0.69
CA TYR A 288 0.05 17.53 0.49
C TYR A 288 -0.59 17.35 -0.89
N TRP A 289 0.22 17.16 -1.93
CA TRP A 289 -0.26 16.84 -3.27
C TRP A 289 -0.98 15.49 -3.32
N GLY A 290 -0.48 14.50 -2.60
CA GLY A 290 -1.13 13.20 -2.41
C GLY A 290 -2.49 13.33 -1.74
N VAL A 291 -2.59 14.10 -0.64
CA VAL A 291 -3.87 14.37 0.04
C VAL A 291 -4.84 15.12 -0.88
N ALA A 292 -4.39 16.16 -1.59
CA ALA A 292 -5.23 16.91 -2.52
C ALA A 292 -5.76 16.02 -3.66
N SER A 293 -4.88 15.20 -4.23
CA SER A 293 -5.23 14.22 -5.27
C SER A 293 -6.22 13.18 -4.76
N TYR A 294 -6.03 12.67 -3.54
CA TYR A 294 -6.97 11.75 -2.89
C TYR A 294 -8.34 12.40 -2.67
N VAL A 295 -8.41 13.65 -2.21
CA VAL A 295 -9.68 14.37 -2.00
C VAL A 295 -10.44 14.53 -3.33
N LEU A 296 -9.73 14.84 -4.43
CA LEU A 296 -10.32 14.95 -5.76
C LEU A 296 -10.79 13.58 -6.30
N LEU A 297 -9.94 12.55 -6.23
CA LEU A 297 -10.27 11.21 -6.72
C LEU A 297 -11.40 10.58 -5.90
N SER A 298 -11.41 10.77 -4.58
CA SER A 298 -12.48 10.27 -3.71
C SER A 298 -13.82 10.96 -3.94
N PHE A 299 -13.84 12.23 -4.39
CA PHE A 299 -15.08 12.89 -4.84
C PHE A 299 -15.69 12.15 -6.02
N ILE A 300 -14.87 11.90 -7.07
CA ILE A 300 -15.27 11.16 -8.27
C ILE A 300 -15.68 9.73 -7.88
N GLY A 301 -14.88 9.08 -7.03
CA GLY A 301 -15.13 7.73 -6.53
C GLY A 301 -16.47 7.62 -5.81
N MET A 302 -16.75 8.50 -4.84
CA MET A 302 -18.02 8.51 -4.09
C MET A 302 -19.22 8.75 -5.00
N TYR A 303 -19.08 9.64 -5.99
CA TYR A 303 -20.10 9.84 -7.01
C TYR A 303 -20.35 8.57 -7.83
N LEU A 304 -19.29 7.92 -8.34
CA LEU A 304 -19.40 6.68 -9.12
C LEU A 304 -19.99 5.55 -8.29
N ILE A 305 -19.53 5.35 -7.05
CA ILE A 305 -20.07 4.36 -6.11
C ILE A 305 -21.58 4.55 -5.95
N SER A 306 -22.03 5.79 -5.72
CA SER A 306 -23.45 6.12 -5.64
C SER A 306 -24.24 5.71 -6.88
N ARG A 307 -23.72 6.02 -8.07
CA ARG A 307 -24.39 5.68 -9.34
C ARG A 307 -24.41 4.18 -9.60
N ILE A 308 -23.31 3.50 -9.36
CA ILE A 308 -23.16 2.06 -9.59
C ILE A 308 -24.05 1.28 -8.60
N ILE A 309 -24.07 1.63 -7.31
CA ILE A 309 -24.97 1.01 -6.32
C ILE A 309 -26.42 1.12 -6.78
N ASN A 310 -26.87 2.33 -7.17
CA ASN A 310 -28.24 2.55 -7.64
C ASN A 310 -28.55 1.79 -8.94
N MET A 311 -27.58 1.65 -9.84
CA MET A 311 -27.72 0.81 -11.03
C MET A 311 -27.84 -0.67 -10.65
N CYS A 312 -27.00 -1.16 -9.74
CA CYS A 312 -26.98 -2.56 -9.32
C CYS A 312 -28.27 -2.96 -8.61
N ILE A 313 -28.80 -2.11 -7.73
CA ILE A 313 -30.08 -2.36 -7.06
C ILE A 313 -31.21 -2.42 -8.09
N ARG A 314 -31.24 -1.50 -9.07
CA ARG A 314 -32.30 -1.48 -10.11
C ARG A 314 -32.27 -2.69 -11.05
N LYS A 315 -31.08 -3.14 -11.47
CA LYS A 315 -30.94 -4.22 -12.46
C LYS A 315 -30.84 -5.62 -11.85
N TRP A 316 -30.22 -5.73 -10.67
CA TRP A 316 -29.85 -7.01 -10.06
C TRP A 316 -30.27 -7.13 -8.59
N GLY A 317 -31.18 -6.27 -8.11
CA GLY A 317 -31.66 -6.27 -6.72
C GLY A 317 -32.06 -7.65 -6.22
N ASP A 318 -32.87 -8.39 -6.98
CA ASP A 318 -33.30 -9.74 -6.59
C ASP A 318 -32.13 -10.74 -6.50
N THR A 319 -31.18 -10.65 -7.45
CA THR A 319 -30.01 -11.54 -7.48
C THR A 319 -29.01 -11.24 -6.37
N LEU A 320 -28.82 -9.95 -6.06
CA LEU A 320 -28.00 -9.48 -4.94
C LEU A 320 -28.71 -9.59 -3.60
N GLN A 321 -29.99 -9.98 -3.62
CA GLN A 321 -30.85 -10.04 -2.45
C GLN A 321 -30.98 -8.67 -1.75
N MET A 322 -31.07 -7.59 -2.52
CA MET A 322 -31.16 -6.22 -2.01
C MET A 322 -32.43 -5.53 -2.52
N SER A 323 -33.30 -5.11 -1.61
CA SER A 323 -34.53 -4.38 -1.95
C SER A 323 -34.37 -2.85 -1.90
N LYS A 324 -33.49 -2.33 -1.04
CA LYS A 324 -33.23 -0.88 -0.87
C LYS A 324 -31.79 -0.61 -0.43
N ALA A 325 -31.30 0.59 -0.74
CA ALA A 325 -29.95 1.06 -0.35
C ALA A 325 -29.78 1.26 1.18
N ALA A 326 -30.85 1.48 1.93
CA ALA A 326 -30.80 1.76 3.36
C ALA A 326 -30.66 0.51 4.27
N CYS A 327 -30.44 -0.68 3.68
CA CYS A 327 -30.22 -1.94 4.38
C CYS A 327 -28.74 -2.18 4.65
N PHE A 328 -28.40 -2.98 5.67
CA PHE A 328 -26.98 -3.30 5.98
C PHE A 328 -26.26 -3.98 4.82
N SER A 329 -27.01 -4.70 3.98
CA SER A 329 -26.49 -5.35 2.77
C SER A 329 -25.94 -4.39 1.71
N ILE A 330 -26.04 -3.07 1.89
CA ILE A 330 -25.29 -2.11 1.05
C ILE A 330 -23.78 -2.19 1.29
N LEU A 331 -23.33 -2.61 2.48
CA LEU A 331 -21.92 -2.55 2.86
C LEU A 331 -21.02 -3.46 2.02
N PRO A 332 -21.33 -4.75 1.79
CA PRO A 332 -20.50 -5.58 0.92
C PRO A 332 -20.45 -5.04 -0.52
N LEU A 333 -21.56 -4.49 -1.03
CA LEU A 333 -21.61 -3.90 -2.36
C LEU A 333 -20.79 -2.59 -2.43
N PHE A 334 -20.86 -1.77 -1.38
CA PHE A 334 -20.07 -0.54 -1.26
C PHE A 334 -18.57 -0.87 -1.25
N PHE A 335 -18.13 -1.82 -0.42
CA PHE A 335 -16.72 -2.24 -0.36
C PHE A 335 -16.26 -2.88 -1.67
N LEU A 336 -17.09 -3.72 -2.30
CA LEU A 336 -16.80 -4.32 -3.60
C LEU A 336 -16.54 -3.25 -4.67
N ILE A 337 -17.47 -2.30 -4.83
CA ILE A 337 -17.33 -1.25 -5.85
C ILE A 337 -16.15 -0.33 -5.51
N SER A 338 -15.96 0.00 -4.22
CA SER A 338 -14.82 0.82 -3.78
C SER A 338 -13.48 0.14 -4.10
N SER A 339 -13.36 -1.17 -3.86
CA SER A 339 -12.15 -1.95 -4.15
C SER A 339 -11.89 -2.03 -5.66
N VAL A 340 -12.92 -2.24 -6.49
CA VAL A 340 -12.79 -2.22 -7.95
C VAL A 340 -12.34 -0.85 -8.47
N LEU A 341 -12.95 0.24 -7.99
CA LEU A 341 -12.57 1.59 -8.40
C LEU A 341 -11.16 1.97 -7.92
N SER A 342 -10.79 1.55 -6.71
CA SER A 342 -9.44 1.73 -6.18
C SER A 342 -8.41 1.03 -7.08
N PHE A 343 -8.64 -0.25 -7.42
CA PHE A 343 -7.79 -0.99 -8.36
C PHE A 343 -7.69 -0.31 -9.72
N ALA A 344 -8.82 0.14 -10.28
CA ALA A 344 -8.85 0.85 -11.56
C ALA A 344 -8.10 2.20 -11.53
N SER A 345 -7.98 2.83 -10.36
CA SER A 345 -7.27 4.11 -10.20
C SER A 345 -5.74 3.96 -10.08
N GLN A 346 -5.25 2.76 -9.75
CA GLN A 346 -3.82 2.51 -9.50
C GLN A 346 -2.89 3.03 -10.60
N PRO A 347 -3.16 2.83 -11.90
CA PRO A 347 -2.23 3.30 -12.91
C PRO A 347 -2.02 4.82 -12.90
N ALA A 348 -3.07 5.58 -12.62
CA ALA A 348 -3.01 7.03 -12.53
C ALA A 348 -2.26 7.47 -11.27
N THR A 349 -2.57 6.89 -10.11
CA THR A 349 -1.89 7.24 -8.85
C THR A 349 -0.42 6.83 -8.86
N ASN A 350 -0.11 5.65 -9.43
CA ASN A 350 1.26 5.17 -9.57
C ASN A 350 2.06 6.02 -10.56
N TYR A 351 1.44 6.54 -11.61
CA TYR A 351 2.11 7.46 -12.53
C TYR A 351 2.55 8.75 -11.84
N VAL A 352 1.66 9.35 -11.03
CA VAL A 352 2.00 10.54 -10.23
C VAL A 352 3.11 10.23 -9.23
N SER A 353 2.99 9.11 -8.50
CA SER A 353 4.03 8.67 -7.55
C SER A 353 5.40 8.54 -8.22
N ARG A 354 5.48 7.98 -9.45
CA ARG A 354 6.75 7.90 -10.19
C ARG A 354 7.32 9.24 -10.62
N ILE A 355 6.50 10.28 -10.79
CA ILE A 355 6.98 11.65 -11.04
C ILE A 355 7.59 12.21 -9.76
N GLU A 356 6.90 12.06 -8.64
CA GLU A 356 7.36 12.50 -7.32
C GLU A 356 8.70 11.84 -6.95
N GLU A 357 8.85 10.54 -7.19
CA GLU A 357 10.10 9.80 -6.98
C GLU A 357 11.27 10.35 -7.81
N ARG A 358 11.04 10.66 -9.09
CA ARG A 358 12.11 11.25 -9.94
C ARG A 358 12.50 12.64 -9.46
N ALA A 359 11.54 13.42 -8.99
CA ALA A 359 11.82 14.73 -8.43
C ALA A 359 12.63 14.60 -7.12
N ALA A 360 12.28 13.65 -6.25
CA ALA A 360 13.02 13.37 -5.01
C ALA A 360 14.42 12.82 -5.28
N ASP A 361 14.59 11.98 -6.29
CA ASP A 361 15.90 11.52 -6.78
C ASP A 361 16.79 12.67 -7.24
N GLN A 362 16.23 13.59 -8.04
CA GLN A 362 16.95 14.78 -8.49
C GLN A 362 17.33 15.68 -7.30
N TYR A 363 16.41 15.89 -6.36
CA TYR A 363 16.70 16.65 -5.14
C TYR A 363 17.83 16.01 -4.32
N ALA A 364 17.85 14.69 -4.19
CA ALA A 364 18.90 13.96 -3.49
C ALA A 364 20.27 14.14 -4.16
N LEU A 365 20.33 14.04 -5.48
CA LEU A 365 21.54 14.32 -6.26
C LEU A 365 22.02 15.74 -6.03
N ASP A 366 21.11 16.72 -6.04
CA ASP A 366 21.49 18.12 -5.88
C ASP A 366 21.94 18.48 -4.47
N MET A 367 21.33 17.88 -3.47
CA MET A 367 21.67 18.12 -2.07
C MET A 367 23.00 17.47 -1.67
N THR A 368 23.23 16.23 -2.13
CA THR A 368 24.41 15.45 -1.74
C THR A 368 25.58 15.60 -2.70
N LYS A 369 25.30 15.96 -3.96
CA LYS A 369 26.27 15.95 -5.07
C LYS A 369 27.02 14.61 -5.18
N ASP A 370 26.35 13.50 -4.88
CA ASP A 370 26.96 12.16 -4.82
C ASP A 370 26.07 11.09 -5.49
N GLY A 371 26.12 11.03 -6.82
CA GLY A 371 25.40 10.00 -7.58
C GLY A 371 26.02 8.60 -7.41
N LYS A 372 27.30 8.48 -7.00
CA LYS A 372 27.91 7.17 -6.71
C LYS A 372 27.25 6.51 -5.51
N SER A 373 26.96 7.28 -4.46
CA SER A 373 26.21 6.78 -3.30
C SER A 373 24.78 6.42 -3.71
N GLY A 374 24.13 7.20 -4.58
CA GLY A 374 22.84 6.85 -5.18
C GLY A 374 22.85 5.49 -5.89
N VAL A 375 23.79 5.27 -6.81
CA VAL A 375 23.96 3.98 -7.50
C VAL A 375 24.09 2.83 -6.50
N LYS A 376 25.03 2.94 -5.54
CA LYS A 376 25.29 1.87 -4.56
C LYS A 376 24.10 1.59 -3.66
N THR A 377 23.43 2.63 -3.19
CA THR A 377 22.22 2.52 -2.38
C THR A 377 21.15 1.69 -3.08
N PHE A 378 20.87 1.99 -4.35
CA PHE A 378 19.80 1.31 -5.08
C PHE A 378 20.18 -0.10 -5.55
N GLN A 379 21.45 -0.35 -5.84
CA GLN A 379 21.98 -1.71 -6.04
C GLN A 379 21.78 -2.55 -4.77
N TYR A 380 22.15 -1.99 -3.61
CA TYR A 380 22.02 -2.67 -2.33
C TYR A 380 20.55 -2.89 -1.96
N LEU A 381 19.68 -1.90 -2.17
CA LEU A 381 18.23 -2.01 -1.95
C LEU A 381 17.62 -3.10 -2.84
N SER A 382 17.99 -3.16 -4.11
CA SER A 382 17.51 -4.20 -5.03
C SER A 382 17.90 -5.60 -4.55
N LYS A 383 19.13 -5.76 -4.05
CA LYS A 383 19.65 -7.02 -3.54
C LYS A 383 18.97 -7.44 -2.24
N THR A 384 18.89 -6.55 -1.24
CA THR A 384 18.34 -6.87 0.08
C THR A 384 16.82 -7.05 0.04
N SER A 385 16.10 -6.26 -0.75
CA SER A 385 14.64 -6.36 -0.87
C SER A 385 14.18 -7.33 -1.95
N LEU A 386 15.11 -8.05 -2.61
CA LEU A 386 14.83 -8.97 -3.72
C LEU A 386 13.88 -8.37 -4.78
N SER A 387 14.11 -7.09 -5.08
CA SER A 387 13.24 -6.31 -5.94
C SER A 387 13.66 -6.45 -7.40
N GLN A 388 12.69 -6.71 -8.28
CA GLN A 388 12.91 -6.74 -9.72
C GLN A 388 13.46 -5.40 -10.22
N VAL A 389 14.62 -5.46 -10.86
CA VAL A 389 15.26 -4.27 -11.43
C VAL A 389 14.42 -3.69 -12.58
N ASN A 390 13.87 -4.57 -13.43
CA ASN A 390 12.92 -4.24 -14.48
C ASN A 390 11.64 -5.09 -14.33
N PRO A 391 10.54 -4.52 -13.79
CA PRO A 391 9.29 -5.25 -13.70
C PRO A 391 8.58 -5.40 -15.04
N PRO A 392 7.80 -6.48 -15.24
CA PRO A 392 6.89 -6.63 -16.38
C PRO A 392 5.91 -5.45 -16.50
N ALA A 393 5.49 -5.12 -17.73
CA ALA A 393 4.63 -3.96 -18.00
C ALA A 393 3.35 -3.86 -17.15
N LEU A 394 2.58 -4.95 -17.01
CA LEU A 394 1.35 -4.95 -16.19
C LEU A 394 1.67 -4.75 -14.71
N VAL A 395 2.77 -5.33 -14.23
CA VAL A 395 3.26 -5.13 -12.86
C VAL A 395 3.66 -3.66 -12.67
N LYS A 396 4.42 -3.08 -13.62
CA LYS A 396 4.80 -1.66 -13.58
C LYS A 396 3.57 -0.75 -13.55
N PHE A 397 2.55 -1.10 -14.34
CA PHE A 397 1.35 -0.29 -14.50
C PHE A 397 0.48 -0.28 -13.23
N PHE A 398 0.20 -1.46 -12.66
CA PHE A 398 -0.71 -1.59 -11.52
C PHE A 398 -0.02 -1.55 -10.15
N LEU A 399 1.22 -2.04 -10.00
CA LEU A 399 1.83 -2.25 -8.68
C LEU A 399 2.98 -1.27 -8.37
N TYR A 400 3.71 -0.78 -9.39
CA TYR A 400 4.92 0.01 -9.12
C TYR A 400 4.60 1.48 -8.90
N THR A 401 4.66 1.90 -7.64
CA THR A 401 4.66 3.31 -7.23
C THR A 401 5.97 4.01 -7.58
N HIS A 402 7.07 3.27 -7.70
CA HIS A 402 8.41 3.80 -8.00
C HIS A 402 8.82 3.54 -9.45
N PRO A 403 9.67 4.39 -10.05
CA PRO A 403 10.33 4.06 -11.30
C PRO A 403 11.14 2.76 -11.14
N PRO A 404 11.25 1.93 -12.19
CA PRO A 404 12.14 0.78 -12.17
C PRO A 404 13.54 1.15 -11.68
N ILE A 405 14.16 0.24 -10.92
CA ILE A 405 15.45 0.51 -10.27
C ILE A 405 16.53 0.85 -11.31
N PHE A 406 16.51 0.21 -12.49
CA PHE A 406 17.49 0.52 -13.54
C PHE A 406 17.36 1.98 -14.04
N GLU A 407 16.15 2.53 -14.15
CA GLU A 407 15.91 3.92 -14.58
C GLU A 407 16.55 4.90 -13.57
N ARG A 408 16.40 4.61 -12.27
CA ARG A 408 16.96 5.43 -11.18
C ARG A 408 18.48 5.34 -11.15
N ILE A 409 19.04 4.12 -11.16
CA ILE A 409 20.49 3.91 -11.17
C ILE A 409 21.13 4.59 -12.39
N HIS A 410 20.52 4.48 -13.57
CA HIS A 410 21.02 5.13 -14.77
C HIS A 410 21.06 6.66 -14.61
N THR A 411 20.02 7.26 -14.03
CA THR A 411 19.96 8.70 -13.75
C THR A 411 21.13 9.14 -12.85
N PHE A 412 21.40 8.40 -11.78
CA PHE A 412 22.51 8.69 -10.87
C PHE A 412 23.88 8.52 -11.54
N GLU A 413 24.02 7.51 -12.41
CA GLU A 413 25.25 7.29 -13.16
C GLU A 413 25.52 8.43 -14.17
N GLN A 414 24.49 8.92 -14.85
CA GLN A 414 24.63 10.06 -15.78
C GLN A 414 25.04 11.34 -15.05
N TYR A 415 24.42 11.62 -13.90
CA TYR A 415 24.81 12.76 -13.06
C TYR A 415 26.31 12.78 -12.72
N GLU A 416 26.86 11.62 -12.38
CA GLU A 416 28.30 11.48 -12.09
C GLU A 416 29.20 11.60 -13.31
N LYS A 417 28.70 11.26 -14.50
CA LYS A 417 29.43 11.47 -15.77
C LYS A 417 29.47 12.96 -16.11
N GLU A 418 28.33 13.64 -16.01
CA GLU A 418 28.20 15.08 -16.28
C GLU A 418 29.02 15.92 -15.31
N LYS A 419 29.05 15.58 -14.02
CA LYS A 419 29.87 16.28 -13.01
C LYS A 419 31.38 16.22 -13.27
N LYS A 420 31.85 15.21 -14.02
CA LYS A 420 33.28 15.03 -14.34
C LYS A 420 33.71 15.72 -15.64
N GLN A 421 32.75 16.12 -16.46
CA GLN A 421 32.97 16.95 -17.64
C GLN A 421 33.01 18.42 -17.21
#